data_AF-A0A089RS26-F1
#
_entry.id   AF-A0A089RS26-F1
#
_cell.length_a   1.000
_cell.length_b   1.000
_cell.length_c   1.000
_cell.angle_alpha   90.00
_cell.angle_beta   90.00
_cell.angle_gamma   90.00
#
_symmetry.space_group_name_H-M   'P 1'
#
loop_
_entity.id
_entity.type
_entity.pdbx_description
1 polymer ?
#
loop_
_entity_poly.entity_id
_entity_poly.type
_entity_poly.pdbx_seq_one_letter_code
_entity_poly.pdbx_strand_id
1 'polypeptide(L)'
;KLMTRLTYTLDGIRADLTVGGDGSWKIKEIDGIDYAATTVQLAGGERVPFLFTVKNLDAKGDANQFLGQFDVPSYRGATFLDPKGRGGATGYDTAVALPAAGDSEELAKENYKSTAASVGTIAFKVAKVNAETGEVAGVFESIQPTDTDLG
;
A
#
# COMPACT_ATOMS: atom_id res chain seq x y z
N LYS A 1 2.65 5.38 -17.35
CA LYS A 1 1.59 6.43 -17.48
C LYS A 1 0.49 6.17 -16.46
N LEU A 2 0.01 7.19 -15.73
CA LEU A 2 -1.08 7.05 -14.76
C LEU A 2 -2.44 6.82 -15.44
N MET A 3 -3.23 5.87 -14.93
CA MET A 3 -4.55 5.49 -15.48
C MET A 3 -5.73 5.95 -14.62
N THR A 4 -5.53 6.16 -13.31
CA THR A 4 -6.62 6.38 -12.34
C THR A 4 -6.97 7.85 -12.09
N ARG A 5 -6.50 8.78 -12.93
CA ARG A 5 -6.74 10.24 -12.77
C ARG A 5 -6.21 10.76 -11.43
N LEU A 6 -6.77 11.86 -10.91
CA LEU A 6 -6.29 12.58 -9.72
C LEU A 6 -6.83 11.96 -8.43
N THR A 7 -6.47 10.70 -8.16
CA THR A 7 -6.98 9.94 -6.99
C THR A 7 -5.87 9.31 -6.13
N TYR A 8 -4.62 9.76 -6.30
CA TYR A 8 -3.43 9.10 -5.76
C TYR A 8 -2.73 9.87 -4.62
N THR A 9 -3.23 11.05 -4.27
CA THR A 9 -2.69 11.83 -3.16
C THR A 9 -3.25 11.31 -1.84
N LEU A 10 -2.36 11.08 -0.87
CA LEU A 10 -2.74 10.81 0.51
C LEU A 10 -2.89 12.14 1.25
N ASP A 11 -3.92 12.28 2.07
CA ASP A 11 -4.26 13.55 2.71
C ASP A 11 -5.01 13.32 4.04
N GLY A 12 -5.04 14.35 4.88
CA GLY A 12 -5.70 14.30 6.18
C GLY A 12 -5.09 13.28 7.15
N ILE A 13 -3.82 12.91 6.93
CA ILE A 13 -3.08 11.98 7.80
C ILE A 13 -2.69 12.70 9.09
N ARG A 14 -2.98 12.06 10.22
CA ARG A 14 -2.51 12.45 11.54
C ARG A 14 -1.41 11.51 12.00
N ALA A 15 -0.39 12.09 12.60
CA ALA A 15 0.74 11.34 13.12
C ALA A 15 1.25 11.95 14.43
N ASP A 16 1.74 11.11 15.33
CA ASP A 16 2.49 11.54 16.50
C ASP A 16 3.94 11.82 16.10
N LEU A 17 4.43 13.00 16.44
CA LEU A 17 5.84 13.36 16.35
C LEU A 17 6.45 13.43 17.76
N THR A 18 7.41 12.56 18.04
CA THR A 18 8.18 12.56 19.28
C THR A 18 9.61 12.97 19.00
N VAL A 19 10.11 13.97 19.73
CA VAL A 19 11.51 14.41 19.68
C VAL A 19 12.21 14.01 20.97
N GLY A 20 13.23 13.17 20.86
CA GLY A 20 14.08 12.74 21.97
C GLY A 20 15.07 13.83 22.39
N GLY A 21 15.52 13.77 23.64
CA GLY A 21 16.53 14.70 24.17
C GLY A 21 17.91 14.56 23.52
N ASP A 22 18.14 13.48 22.77
CA ASP A 22 19.31 13.21 21.95
C ASP A 22 19.20 13.79 20.52
N GLY A 23 18.10 14.48 20.22
CA GLY A 23 17.83 15.03 18.89
C GLY A 23 17.24 14.01 17.91
N SER A 24 16.91 12.79 18.35
CA SER A 24 16.21 11.80 17.52
C SER A 24 14.73 12.16 17.35
N TRP A 25 14.19 11.94 16.16
CA TRP A 25 12.78 12.20 15.86
C TRP A 25 12.10 10.88 15.49
N LYS A 26 10.86 10.73 15.93
CA LYS A 26 10.02 9.58 15.61
C LYS A 26 8.65 10.05 15.15
N ILE A 27 8.21 9.57 14.00
CA ILE A 27 6.88 9.82 13.44
C ILE A 27 6.12 8.50 13.42
N LYS A 28 4.91 8.50 13.98
CA LYS A 28 3.97 7.37 13.89
C LYS A 28 2.65 7.81 13.33
N GLU A 29 2.23 7.22 12.22
CA GLU A 29 0.88 7.43 11.68
C GLU A 29 -0.18 6.86 12.63
N ILE A 30 -1.32 7.54 12.72
CA ILE A 30 -2.44 7.20 13.61
C ILE A 30 -3.69 6.88 12.79
N ASP A 31 -4.11 7.83 11.95
CA ASP A 31 -5.21 7.68 11.02
C ASP A 31 -5.16 8.70 9.87
N GLY A 32 -6.09 8.56 8.93
CA GLY A 32 -6.31 9.49 7.83
C GLY A 32 -6.71 8.79 6.54
N ILE A 33 -6.60 9.50 5.41
CA ILE A 33 -6.65 8.89 4.09
C ILE A 33 -5.22 8.49 3.71
N ASP A 34 -4.78 7.40 4.35
CA ASP A 34 -3.43 6.85 4.34
C ASP A 34 -3.18 5.80 3.26
N TYR A 35 -4.16 5.56 2.38
CA TYR A 35 -4.02 4.73 1.19
C TYR A 35 -4.82 5.24 -0.02
N ALA A 36 -4.33 4.93 -1.23
CA ALA A 36 -4.96 5.28 -2.50
C ALA A 36 -4.73 4.19 -3.55
N ALA A 37 -5.81 3.57 -3.99
CA ALA A 37 -5.78 2.58 -5.07
C ALA A 37 -5.40 3.25 -6.40
N THR A 38 -4.29 2.81 -6.99
CA THR A 38 -3.69 3.45 -8.16
C THR A 38 -3.37 2.40 -9.21
N THR A 39 -3.50 2.77 -10.49
CA THR A 39 -3.06 1.92 -11.60
C THR A 39 -2.22 2.73 -12.55
N VAL A 40 -1.07 2.17 -12.92
CA VAL A 40 -0.21 2.71 -13.97
C VAL A 40 -0.13 1.73 -15.13
N GLN A 41 0.16 2.25 -16.32
CA GLN A 41 0.43 1.47 -17.51
C GLN A 41 1.91 1.60 -17.88
N LEU A 42 2.60 0.47 -17.99
CA LEU A 42 3.98 0.38 -18.46
C LEU A 42 4.07 0.62 -19.96
N ALA A 43 5.28 0.89 -20.44
CA ALA A 43 5.56 0.79 -21.87
C ALA A 43 5.29 -0.65 -22.32
N GLY A 44 4.54 -0.83 -23.42
CA GLY A 44 4.07 -2.15 -23.85
C GLY A 44 2.61 -2.47 -23.49
N GLY A 45 1.96 -1.64 -22.65
CA GLY A 45 0.51 -1.72 -22.44
C GLY A 45 0.07 -2.48 -21.20
N GLU A 46 0.99 -3.15 -20.50
CA GLU A 46 0.73 -3.81 -19.23
C GLU A 46 0.25 -2.80 -18.18
N ARG A 47 -0.82 -3.16 -17.46
CA ARG A 47 -1.35 -2.37 -16.36
C ARG A 47 -0.94 -2.98 -15.04
N VAL A 48 -0.34 -2.17 -14.19
CA VAL A 48 0.15 -2.56 -12.87
C VAL A 48 -0.65 -1.80 -11.82
N PRO A 49 -1.65 -2.45 -11.18
CA PRO A 49 -2.34 -1.90 -10.03
C PRO A 49 -1.47 -2.01 -8.78
N PHE A 50 -1.61 -1.04 -7.88
CA PHE A 50 -0.97 -1.05 -6.57
C PHE A 50 -1.73 -0.14 -5.60
N LEU A 51 -1.56 -0.39 -4.31
CA LEU A 51 -2.17 0.41 -3.25
C LEU A 51 -1.12 1.37 -2.67
N PHE A 52 -1.02 2.61 -3.19
CA PHE A 52 -0.10 3.59 -2.61
C PHE A 52 -0.52 3.88 -1.17
N THR A 53 0.36 3.71 -0.19
CA THR A 53 -0.04 3.71 1.22
C THR A 53 1.11 4.14 2.15
N VAL A 54 0.75 4.61 3.34
CA VAL A 54 1.65 4.80 4.50
C VAL A 54 1.01 4.25 5.79
N LYS A 55 0.12 3.28 5.67
CA LYS A 55 -0.56 2.60 6.79
C LYS A 55 0.40 2.13 7.87
N ASN A 56 0.09 2.43 9.13
CA ASN A 56 0.87 2.02 10.29
C ASN A 56 2.35 2.45 10.19
N LEU A 57 2.62 3.58 9.53
CA LEU A 57 3.98 4.09 9.36
C LEU A 57 4.65 4.28 10.72
N ASP A 58 5.83 3.66 10.89
CA ASP A 58 6.77 3.93 11.98
C ASP A 58 8.08 4.42 11.33
N ALA A 59 8.32 5.72 11.39
CA ALA A 59 9.49 6.38 10.84
C ALA A 59 10.35 7.01 11.93
N LYS A 60 11.67 6.99 11.72
CA LYS A 60 12.66 7.55 12.63
C LYS A 60 13.71 8.33 11.86
N GLY A 61 14.33 9.31 12.51
CA GLY A 61 15.43 10.06 11.93
C GLY A 61 15.73 11.31 12.72
N ASP A 62 15.91 12.41 12.01
CA ASP A 62 16.22 13.73 12.56
C ASP A 62 15.40 14.83 11.85
N ALA A 63 15.69 16.09 12.15
CA ALA A 63 15.00 17.24 11.57
C ALA A 63 15.16 17.37 10.03
N ASN A 64 16.14 16.69 9.42
CA ASN A 64 16.41 16.75 7.98
C ASN A 64 15.79 15.57 7.23
N GLN A 65 15.78 14.38 7.83
CA GLN A 65 15.36 13.16 7.16
C GLN A 65 14.72 12.14 8.11
N PHE A 66 13.67 11.47 7.63
CA PHE A 66 13.03 10.33 8.27
C PHE A 66 13.10 9.11 7.35
N LEU A 67 13.37 7.94 7.92
CA LEU A 67 13.28 6.65 7.26
C LEU A 67 12.26 5.80 8.02
N GLY A 68 11.36 5.15 7.30
CA GLY A 68 10.29 4.37 7.92
C GLY A 68 9.86 3.15 7.12
N GLN A 69 9.13 2.30 7.82
CA GLN A 69 8.42 1.17 7.25
C GLN A 69 6.93 1.33 7.50
N PHE A 70 6.13 0.75 6.62
CA PHE A 70 4.68 0.79 6.67
C PHE A 70 4.10 -0.48 6.08
N ASP A 71 2.85 -0.77 6.42
CA ASP A 71 2.14 -1.93 5.93
C ASP A 71 1.55 -1.66 4.53
N VAL A 72 1.65 -2.66 3.67
CA VAL A 72 1.01 -2.68 2.36
C VAL A 72 -0.04 -3.79 2.37
N PRO A 73 -1.30 -3.47 2.70
CA PRO A 73 -2.39 -4.42 2.60
C PRO A 73 -2.53 -4.95 1.17
N SER A 74 -3.12 -6.14 1.02
CA SER A 74 -3.52 -6.62 -0.30
C SER A 74 -4.40 -5.58 -1.00
N TYR A 75 -4.15 -5.35 -2.28
CA TYR A 75 -4.91 -4.39 -3.10
C TYR A 75 -6.40 -4.77 -3.19
N ARG A 76 -6.72 -6.07 -3.05
CA ARG A 76 -8.07 -6.60 -2.99
C ARG A 76 -8.38 -7.07 -1.57
N GLY A 77 -9.56 -6.73 -1.07
CA GLY A 77 -10.03 -7.21 0.23
C GLY A 77 -10.38 -8.70 0.20
N ALA A 78 -10.50 -9.33 1.37
CA ALA A 78 -10.78 -10.75 1.51
C ALA A 78 -12.11 -11.22 0.91
N THR A 79 -13.08 -10.31 0.77
CA THR A 79 -14.39 -10.57 0.18
C THR A 79 -14.46 -10.24 -1.32
N PHE A 80 -13.33 -9.86 -1.94
CA PHE A 80 -13.28 -9.67 -3.38
C PHE A 80 -13.52 -11.01 -4.10
N LEU A 81 -14.34 -10.96 -5.14
CA LEU A 81 -14.64 -12.11 -5.99
C LEU A 81 -13.99 -11.92 -7.35
N ASP A 82 -13.24 -12.92 -7.79
CA ASP A 82 -12.74 -12.97 -9.14
C ASP A 82 -13.90 -13.24 -10.15
N PRO A 83 -13.65 -13.15 -11.47
CA PRO A 83 -14.69 -13.38 -12.48
C PRO A 83 -15.34 -14.77 -12.46
N LYS A 84 -14.74 -15.75 -11.77
CA LYS A 84 -15.28 -17.10 -11.59
C LYS A 84 -16.02 -17.24 -10.25
N GLY A 85 -16.19 -16.14 -9.51
CA GLY A 85 -16.83 -16.13 -8.20
C GLY A 85 -15.93 -16.71 -7.10
N ARG A 86 -14.62 -16.82 -7.33
CA ARG A 86 -13.67 -17.30 -6.31
C ARG A 86 -13.17 -16.16 -5.46
N GLY A 87 -12.99 -16.39 -4.16
CA GLY A 87 -12.55 -15.38 -3.21
C GLY A 87 -11.95 -16.00 -1.96
N GLY A 88 -11.36 -15.18 -1.09
CA GLY A 88 -10.68 -15.67 0.12
C GLY A 88 -11.64 -15.97 1.27
N ALA A 89 -12.42 -14.98 1.69
CA ALA A 89 -13.37 -15.09 2.81
C ALA A 89 -14.80 -15.46 2.34
N THR A 90 -15.11 -15.23 1.07
CA THR A 90 -16.41 -15.50 0.45
C THR A 90 -16.19 -15.96 -0.99
N GLY A 91 -17.12 -16.72 -1.54
CA GLY A 91 -17.03 -17.22 -2.92
C GLY A 91 -16.65 -18.70 -2.96
N TYR A 92 -16.39 -19.20 -4.16
CA TYR A 92 -15.91 -20.56 -4.38
C TYR A 92 -14.41 -20.66 -4.10
N ASP A 93 -13.97 -21.83 -3.67
CA ASP A 93 -12.57 -22.22 -3.50
C ASP A 93 -12.03 -23.01 -4.71
N THR A 94 -12.85 -23.21 -5.74
CA THR A 94 -12.53 -24.00 -6.93
C THR A 94 -13.10 -23.37 -8.20
N ALA A 95 -12.56 -23.75 -9.36
CA ALA A 95 -13.12 -23.37 -10.65
C ALA A 95 -14.34 -24.24 -11.00
N VAL A 96 -15.50 -23.92 -10.41
CA VAL A 96 -16.77 -24.69 -10.53
C VAL A 96 -17.26 -24.91 -11.97
N ALA A 97 -16.81 -24.09 -12.92
CA ALA A 97 -17.13 -24.26 -14.34
C ALA A 97 -16.38 -25.43 -15.01
N LEU A 98 -15.39 -26.03 -14.34
CA LEU A 98 -14.60 -27.16 -14.81
C LEU A 98 -14.74 -28.34 -13.84
N PRO A 99 -15.85 -29.10 -13.87
CA PRO A 99 -16.13 -30.12 -12.85
C PRO A 99 -15.04 -31.18 -12.69
N ALA A 100 -14.29 -31.49 -13.75
CA ALA A 100 -13.23 -32.51 -13.74
C ALA A 100 -11.83 -31.96 -13.43
N ALA A 101 -11.61 -30.65 -13.55
CA ALA A 101 -10.28 -30.03 -13.47
C ALA A 101 -10.22 -28.83 -12.52
N GLY A 102 -11.33 -28.50 -11.85
CA GLY A 102 -11.47 -27.31 -11.03
C GLY A 102 -10.45 -27.20 -9.91
N ASP A 103 -10.03 -28.35 -9.35
CA ASP A 103 -9.06 -28.48 -8.27
C ASP A 103 -7.67 -28.94 -8.74
N SER A 104 -7.38 -28.80 -10.03
CA SER A 104 -6.04 -29.14 -10.55
C SER A 104 -4.96 -28.27 -9.89
N GLU A 105 -3.76 -28.84 -9.72
CA GLU A 105 -2.60 -28.14 -9.14
C GLU A 105 -2.23 -26.87 -9.92
N GLU A 106 -2.47 -26.87 -11.24
CA GLU A 106 -2.25 -25.72 -12.11
C GLU A 106 -3.14 -24.52 -11.76
N LEU A 107 -4.30 -24.75 -11.12
CA LEU A 107 -5.24 -23.71 -10.69
C LEU A 107 -5.12 -23.37 -9.20
N ALA A 108 -4.19 -24.00 -8.47
CA ALA A 108 -4.09 -23.83 -7.04
C ALA A 108 -3.84 -22.36 -6.65
N LYS A 109 -3.00 -21.65 -7.43
CA LYS A 109 -2.73 -20.23 -7.21
C LYS A 109 -4.00 -19.38 -7.39
N GLU A 110 -4.78 -19.66 -8.43
CA GLU A 110 -5.98 -18.90 -8.73
C GLU A 110 -7.17 -19.27 -7.83
N ASN A 111 -7.20 -20.49 -7.28
CA ASN A 111 -8.22 -20.98 -6.39
C ASN A 111 -8.01 -20.49 -4.94
N TYR A 112 -6.80 -20.63 -4.41
CA TYR A 112 -6.47 -20.25 -3.05
C TYR A 112 -6.07 -18.79 -2.97
N LYS A 113 -7.05 -17.93 -2.70
CA LYS A 113 -6.84 -16.49 -2.57
C LYS A 113 -6.12 -16.14 -1.26
N SER A 114 -5.04 -15.37 -1.38
CA SER A 114 -4.26 -14.83 -0.28
C SER A 114 -4.41 -13.31 -0.16
N THR A 115 -4.77 -12.84 1.04
CA THR A 115 -4.83 -11.41 1.38
C THR A 115 -3.65 -10.98 2.25
N ALA A 116 -2.54 -11.72 2.18
CA ALA A 116 -1.36 -11.44 2.98
C ALA A 116 -0.88 -10.00 2.71
N ALA A 117 -0.66 -9.26 3.79
CA ALA A 117 -0.03 -7.95 3.71
C ALA A 117 1.47 -8.10 3.43
N SER A 118 2.05 -7.06 2.84
CA SER A 118 3.49 -6.92 2.62
C SER A 118 4.00 -5.67 3.35
N VAL A 119 5.31 -5.40 3.26
CA VAL A 119 5.93 -4.23 3.89
C VAL A 119 6.49 -3.31 2.81
N GLY A 120 6.28 -2.00 2.99
CA GLY A 120 6.90 -0.94 2.21
C GLY A 120 7.93 -0.16 3.03
N THR A 121 8.77 0.60 2.34
CA THR A 121 9.77 1.50 2.94
C THR A 121 9.64 2.89 2.36
N ILE A 122 9.83 3.91 3.18
CA ILE A 122 9.74 5.32 2.74
C ILE A 122 10.86 6.15 3.37
N ALA A 123 11.37 7.07 2.58
CA ALA A 123 12.30 8.11 3.00
C ALA A 123 11.65 9.47 2.79
N PHE A 124 11.52 10.25 3.86
CA PHE A 124 11.09 11.65 3.81
C PHE A 124 12.29 12.55 4.01
N LYS A 125 12.43 13.59 3.18
CA LYS A 125 13.46 14.61 3.30
C LYS A 125 12.80 15.98 3.47
N VAL A 126 13.07 16.62 4.60
CA VAL A 126 12.60 17.96 4.90
C VAL A 126 13.34 18.97 4.03
N ALA A 127 12.59 19.86 3.38
CA ALA A 127 13.16 20.89 2.51
C ALA A 127 12.91 22.30 3.06
N LYS A 128 11.76 22.54 3.69
CA LYS A 128 11.38 23.85 4.26
C LYS A 128 10.60 23.65 5.55
N VAL A 129 10.84 24.55 6.50
CA VAL A 129 10.13 24.62 7.78
C VAL A 129 9.70 26.07 7.99
N ASN A 130 8.42 26.27 8.28
CA ASN A 130 7.89 27.53 8.78
C ASN A 130 7.67 27.40 10.28
N ALA A 131 8.56 27.99 11.08
CA ALA A 131 8.52 27.90 12.53
C ALA A 131 7.34 28.68 13.16
N GLU A 132 6.79 29.68 12.46
CA GLU A 132 5.67 30.48 12.97
C GLU A 132 4.35 29.70 12.91
N THR A 133 4.14 28.94 11.83
CA THR A 133 2.92 28.12 11.63
C THR A 133 3.10 26.66 12.03
N GLY A 134 4.34 26.19 12.20
CA GLY A 134 4.67 24.78 12.41
C GLY A 134 4.61 23.93 11.14
N GLU A 135 4.47 24.55 9.96
CA GLU A 135 4.36 23.83 8.69
C GLU A 135 5.73 23.30 8.23
N VAL A 136 5.73 22.05 7.76
CA VAL A 136 6.91 21.39 7.21
C VAL A 136 6.58 20.89 5.81
N ALA A 137 7.49 21.13 4.86
CA ALA A 137 7.36 20.66 3.49
C ALA A 137 8.67 20.00 3.03
N GLY A 138 8.54 19.02 2.14
CA GLY A 138 9.66 18.19 1.74
C GLY A 138 9.40 17.37 0.48
N VAL A 139 10.26 16.40 0.27
CA VAL A 139 10.14 15.38 -0.76
C VAL A 139 10.17 14.00 -0.12
N PHE A 140 9.62 13.00 -0.79
CA PHE A 140 9.70 11.63 -0.33
C PHE A 140 10.02 10.67 -1.47
N GLU A 141 10.58 9.53 -1.12
CA GLU A 141 10.75 8.37 -1.99
C GLU A 141 10.20 7.14 -1.25
N SER A 142 9.31 6.40 -1.91
CA SER A 142 8.67 5.22 -1.35
C SER A 142 8.86 4.02 -2.26
N ILE A 143 9.21 2.88 -1.66
CA ILE A 143 9.37 1.60 -2.34
C ILE A 143 8.40 0.62 -1.69
N GLN A 144 7.46 0.10 -2.48
CA GLN A 144 6.44 -0.83 -2.03
C GLN A 144 6.05 -1.80 -3.15
N PRO A 145 5.58 -3.01 -2.81
CA PRO A 145 5.07 -3.97 -3.79
C PRO A 145 3.76 -3.51 -4.45
N THR A 146 3.44 -4.17 -5.56
CA THR A 146 2.22 -3.98 -6.35
C THR A 146 1.14 -5.00 -5.96
N ASP A 147 -0.02 -4.94 -6.61
CA ASP A 147 -1.05 -5.98 -6.50
C ASP A 147 -0.49 -7.36 -6.87
N THR A 148 -0.98 -8.38 -6.18
CA THR A 148 -0.65 -9.80 -6.40
C THR A 148 -1.81 -10.59 -7.00
N ASP A 149 -2.95 -9.95 -7.29
CA ASP A 149 -4.20 -10.61 -7.70
C ASP A 149 -4.68 -11.66 -6.67
N LEU A 150 -4.58 -11.28 -5.38
CA LEU A 150 -4.84 -12.14 -4.22
C LEU A 150 -3.92 -13.37 -4.16
N GLY A 151 -2.61 -13.17 -4.36
CA GLY A 151 -1.55 -14.18 -4.14
C GLY A 151 -0.87 -14.63 -5.42
#